data_AF-A0A2M8Q9F2-F1
#
_entry.id   AF-A0A2M8Q9F2-F1
#
_cell.length_a   1.000
_cell.length_b   1.000
_cell.length_c   1.000
_cell.angle_alpha   90.00
_cell.angle_beta   90.00
_cell.angle_gamma   90.00
#
_symmetry.space_group_name_H-M   'P 1'
#
loop_
_entity.id
_entity.type
_entity.pdbx_description
1 polymer ?
#
loop_
_entity_poly.entity_id
_entity_poly.type
_entity_poly.pdbx_seq_one_letter_code
_entity_poly.pdbx_strand_id
1 'polypeptide(L)'
;YINSPGGSIYAGLAIYDTMQMISAPVATYAVGVTASMGTVLLAAGAKGRRYALPHATIHMHPASSGAQGYTEDMRIAIREQERVQTQLFHLVGKHSGHTWKEIEEEFIRDRYMNAIEAKKFGLVDHVLGNTDDIVVVTKEGRIAFAHELPELTNGAR
;
A
#
# COMPACT_ATOMS: atom_id res chain seq x y z
N TYR A 1 -12.80 -1.60 6.52
CA TYR A 1 -13.01 -1.29 5.09
C TYR A 1 -12.34 0.03 4.76
N ILE A 2 -11.62 0.10 3.65
CA ILE A 2 -10.81 1.24 3.25
C ILE A 2 -11.08 1.52 1.76
N ASN A 3 -11.67 2.68 1.50
CA ASN A 3 -11.74 3.32 0.19
C ASN A 3 -11.21 4.74 0.38
N SER A 4 -9.95 4.97 0.07
CA SER A 4 -9.28 6.22 0.38
C SER A 4 -8.17 6.51 -0.63
N PRO A 5 -8.11 7.73 -1.18
CA PRO A 5 -6.99 8.19 -1.99
C PRO A 5 -5.73 8.52 -1.14
N GLY A 6 -5.81 8.39 0.19
CA GLY A 6 -4.78 8.86 1.11
C GLY A 6 -5.15 10.18 1.78
N GLY A 7 -4.13 10.94 2.19
CA GLY A 7 -4.31 12.21 2.88
C GLY A 7 -3.16 12.54 3.82
N SER A 8 -3.46 13.21 4.93
CA SER A 8 -2.46 13.62 5.93
C SER A 8 -1.72 12.43 6.54
N ILE A 9 -0.38 12.47 6.45
CA ILE A 9 0.51 11.44 7.00
C ILE A 9 0.34 11.33 8.51
N TYR A 10 0.36 12.45 9.24
CA TYR A 10 0.25 12.43 10.70
C TYR A 10 -1.11 11.91 11.18
N ALA A 11 -2.20 12.28 10.49
CA ALA A 11 -3.52 11.74 10.82
C ALA A 11 -3.59 10.22 10.57
N GLY A 12 -3.00 9.75 9.47
CA GLY A 12 -2.91 8.32 9.20
C GLY A 12 -2.02 7.58 10.20
N LEU A 13 -0.91 8.16 10.66
CA LEU A 13 -0.07 7.57 11.71
C LEU A 13 -0.81 7.45 13.04
N ALA A 14 -1.66 8.42 13.40
CA ALA A 14 -2.51 8.30 14.58
C ALA A 14 -3.49 7.10 14.50
N ILE A 15 -4.07 6.86 13.31
CA ILE A 15 -4.92 5.69 13.07
C ILE A 15 -4.08 4.41 13.14
N TYR A 16 -2.91 4.40 12.50
CA TYR A 16 -1.98 3.27 12.52
C TYR A 16 -1.64 2.86 13.97
N ASP A 17 -1.18 3.81 14.78
CA ASP A 17 -0.78 3.55 16.17
C ASP A 17 -1.97 3.05 16.98
N THR A 18 -3.16 3.60 16.77
CA THR A 18 -4.39 3.11 17.40
C THR A 18 -4.68 1.66 17.02
N MET A 19 -4.56 1.29 15.73
CA MET A 19 -4.72 -0.09 15.27
C MET A 19 -3.73 -1.05 15.93
N GLN A 20 -2.48 -0.60 16.19
CA GLN A 20 -1.46 -1.43 16.82
C GLN A 20 -1.58 -1.48 18.35
N MET A 21 -2.11 -0.43 18.98
CA MET A 21 -2.22 -0.30 20.44
C MET A 21 -3.37 -1.13 21.01
N ILE A 22 -4.50 -1.21 20.30
CA ILE A 22 -5.67 -1.93 20.81
C ILE A 22 -5.43 -3.44 20.83
N SER A 23 -6.06 -4.14 21.77
CA SER A 23 -5.94 -5.60 21.92
C SER A 23 -6.74 -6.38 20.87
N ALA A 24 -7.79 -5.77 20.31
CA ALA A 24 -8.62 -6.41 19.30
C ALA A 24 -7.90 -6.46 17.94
N PRO A 25 -7.82 -7.63 17.27
CA PRO A 25 -7.18 -7.73 15.97
C PRO A 25 -7.99 -6.97 14.92
N VAL A 26 -7.35 -6.01 14.25
CA VAL A 26 -7.98 -5.19 13.20
C VAL A 26 -7.90 -5.90 11.85
N ALA A 27 -9.05 -6.22 11.25
CA ALA A 27 -9.12 -6.69 9.87
C ALA A 27 -9.27 -5.52 8.91
N THR A 28 -8.49 -5.52 7.82
CA THR A 28 -8.50 -4.46 6.80
C THR A 28 -9.05 -5.01 5.49
N TYR A 29 -9.82 -4.19 4.77
CA TYR A 29 -10.48 -4.59 3.54
C TYR A 29 -10.35 -3.45 2.53
N ALA A 30 -9.54 -3.65 1.48
CA ALA A 30 -9.46 -2.73 0.35
C ALA A 30 -10.72 -2.85 -0.51
N VAL A 31 -11.44 -1.73 -0.66
CA VAL A 31 -12.65 -1.63 -1.49
C VAL A 31 -12.56 -0.38 -2.35
N GLY A 32 -12.72 -0.52 -3.67
CA GLY A 32 -12.50 0.59 -4.60
C GLY A 32 -11.01 0.94 -4.71
N VAL A 33 -10.61 2.13 -4.25
CA VAL A 33 -9.21 2.55 -4.27
C VAL A 33 -8.63 2.64 -2.86
N THR A 34 -7.44 2.11 -2.67
CA THR A 34 -6.66 2.29 -1.45
C THR A 34 -5.28 2.79 -1.86
N ALA A 35 -5.02 4.07 -1.61
CA ALA A 35 -3.82 4.75 -2.10
C ALA A 35 -3.06 5.45 -0.98
N SER A 36 -1.75 5.60 -1.13
CA SER A 36 -0.90 6.41 -0.25
C SER A 36 -1.03 5.98 1.22
N MET A 37 -1.38 6.88 2.13
CA MET A 37 -1.67 6.53 3.54
C MET A 37 -2.76 5.48 3.72
N GLY A 38 -3.72 5.36 2.79
CA GLY A 38 -4.69 4.27 2.80
C GLY A 38 -4.01 2.90 2.66
N THR A 39 -2.98 2.79 1.82
CA THR A 39 -2.20 1.56 1.61
C THR A 39 -1.37 1.21 2.84
N VAL A 40 -0.80 2.20 3.52
CA VAL A 40 -0.11 2.00 4.80
C VAL A 40 -1.06 1.37 5.83
N LEU A 41 -2.27 1.93 5.96
CA LEU A 41 -3.29 1.41 6.88
C LEU A 41 -3.80 0.03 6.47
N LEU A 42 -3.97 -0.23 5.18
CA LEU A 42 -4.35 -1.54 4.66
C LEU A 42 -3.33 -2.61 5.07
N ALA A 43 -2.05 -2.34 4.81
CA ALA A 43 -0.96 -3.25 5.14
C ALA A 43 -0.83 -3.47 6.66
N ALA A 44 -1.21 -2.48 7.47
CA ALA A 44 -1.13 -2.51 8.93
C ALA A 44 -2.21 -3.32 9.66
N GLY A 45 -3.15 -3.91 8.92
CA GLY A 45 -4.09 -4.87 9.49
C GLY A 45 -3.39 -6.07 10.12
N ALA A 46 -4.07 -6.76 11.02
CA ALA A 46 -3.55 -7.95 11.67
C ALA A 46 -3.13 -9.00 10.63
N LYS A 47 -1.97 -9.62 10.81
CA LYS A 47 -1.42 -10.63 9.89
C LYS A 47 -2.44 -11.75 9.64
N GLY A 48 -2.66 -12.09 8.37
CA GLY A 48 -3.68 -13.06 7.94
C GLY A 48 -5.11 -12.51 7.89
N ARG A 49 -5.31 -11.20 8.15
CA ARG A 49 -6.62 -10.53 8.17
C ARG A 49 -6.66 -9.28 7.31
N ARG A 50 -5.81 -9.22 6.28
CA ARG A 50 -5.76 -8.12 5.30
C ARG A 50 -6.35 -8.62 3.99
N TYR A 51 -7.40 -7.98 3.52
CA TYR A 51 -8.20 -8.44 2.39
C TYR A 51 -8.30 -7.38 1.30
N ALA A 52 -8.44 -7.80 0.05
CA ALA A 52 -8.84 -6.94 -1.06
C ALA A 52 -10.02 -7.56 -1.81
N LEU A 53 -10.94 -6.71 -2.30
CA LEU A 53 -11.89 -7.14 -3.33
C LEU A 53 -11.19 -7.21 -4.70
N PRO A 54 -11.71 -7.95 -5.68
CA PRO A 54 -10.96 -8.34 -6.88
C PRO A 54 -10.51 -7.13 -7.72
N HIS A 55 -11.38 -6.13 -7.85
CA HIS A 55 -11.11 -4.90 -8.60
C HIS A 55 -10.59 -3.75 -7.73
N ALA A 56 -10.20 -4.03 -6.48
CA ALA A 56 -9.59 -3.00 -5.66
C ALA A 56 -8.25 -2.58 -6.27
N THR A 57 -8.02 -1.28 -6.37
CA THR A 57 -6.73 -0.71 -6.78
C THR A 57 -5.94 -0.34 -5.53
N ILE A 58 -4.75 -0.90 -5.41
CA ILE A 58 -3.81 -0.57 -4.35
C ILE A 58 -2.72 0.30 -4.98
N HIS A 59 -2.44 1.43 -4.36
CA HIS A 59 -1.50 2.41 -4.89
C HIS A 59 -0.58 2.95 -3.81
N MET A 60 0.69 3.16 -4.15
CA MET A 60 1.64 3.83 -3.26
C MET A 60 2.63 4.66 -4.05
N HIS A 61 3.08 5.75 -3.41
CA HIS A 61 3.94 6.78 -3.97
C HIS A 61 4.78 7.37 -2.80
N PRO A 62 5.88 8.11 -3.08
CA PRO A 62 6.70 8.72 -2.02
C PRO A 62 5.94 9.86 -1.33
N ALA A 63 6.30 10.18 -0.08
CA ALA A 63 5.63 11.25 0.66
C ALA A 63 5.80 12.59 -0.08
N SER A 64 4.71 13.33 -0.25
CA SER A 64 4.73 14.66 -0.86
C SER A 64 4.49 15.73 0.20
N SER A 65 5.21 16.84 0.11
CA SER A 65 5.01 18.04 0.91
C SER A 65 5.16 19.28 0.02
N GLY A 66 4.36 20.30 0.29
CA GLY A 66 4.52 21.63 -0.30
C GLY A 66 5.19 22.55 0.71
N ALA A 67 6.53 22.62 0.70
CA ALA A 67 7.27 23.54 1.56
C ALA A 67 7.62 24.83 0.79
N GLN A 68 7.40 25.99 1.42
CA GLN A 68 7.78 27.31 0.92
C GLN A 68 8.33 28.14 2.08
N GLY A 69 9.36 28.95 1.85
CA GLY A 69 10.00 29.76 2.90
C GLY A 69 11.44 30.10 2.56
N TYR A 70 12.18 30.64 3.54
CA TYR A 70 13.61 30.90 3.38
C TYR A 70 14.41 29.60 3.49
N THR A 71 15.70 29.64 3.13
CA THR A 71 16.56 28.45 2.99
C THR A 71 16.53 27.51 4.20
N GLU A 72 16.53 28.04 5.42
CA GLU A 72 16.54 27.20 6.62
C GLU A 72 15.18 26.51 6.87
N ASP A 73 14.06 27.20 6.61
CA ASP A 73 12.72 26.61 6.70
C ASP A 73 12.56 25.47 5.69
N MET A 74 13.04 25.67 4.46
CA MET A 74 13.07 24.62 3.44
C MET A 74 13.90 23.42 3.88
N ARG A 75 15.07 23.66 4.49
CA ARG A 75 15.94 22.59 4.98
C ARG A 75 15.29 21.78 6.11
N ILE A 76 14.60 22.45 7.03
CA ILE A 76 13.83 21.79 8.10
C ILE A 76 12.72 20.92 7.48
N ALA A 77 11.97 21.47 6.53
CA ALA A 77 10.87 20.77 5.88
C ALA A 77 11.33 19.53 5.09
N ILE A 78 12.43 19.63 4.34
CA ILE A 78 13.00 18.49 3.60
C ILE A 78 13.44 17.37 4.56
N ARG A 79 14.14 17.70 5.64
CA ARG A 79 14.58 16.70 6.62
C ARG A 79 13.41 15.99 7.28
N GLU A 80 12.34 16.73 7.60
CA GLU A 80 11.14 16.12 8.17
C GLU A 80 10.42 15.24 7.15
N GLN A 81 10.36 15.66 5.89
CA GLN A 81 9.81 14.86 4.79
C GLN A 81 10.58 13.55 4.60
N GLU A 82 11.91 13.60 4.58
CA GLU A 82 12.77 12.40 4.55
C GLU A 82 12.47 11.48 5.73
N ARG A 83 12.41 12.03 6.95
CA ARG A 83 12.12 11.26 8.17
C ARG A 83 10.77 10.55 8.10
N VAL A 84 9.69 11.25 7.74
CA VAL A 84 8.36 10.64 7.67
C VAL A 84 8.23 9.66 6.51
N GLN A 85 8.86 9.94 5.37
CA GLN A 85 8.89 9.02 4.23
C GLN A 85 9.56 7.70 4.62
N THR A 86 10.77 7.75 5.17
CA THR A 86 11.50 6.56 5.62
C THR A 86 10.72 5.81 6.69
N GLN A 87 10.03 6.51 7.60
CA GLN A 87 9.14 5.89 8.56
C GLN A 87 8.01 5.11 7.88
N LEU A 88 7.31 5.69 6.90
CA LEU A 88 6.25 4.99 6.18
C LEU A 88 6.78 3.77 5.42
N PHE A 89 7.92 3.89 4.75
CA PHE A 89 8.55 2.75 4.07
C PHE A 89 8.92 1.63 5.02
N HIS A 90 9.45 1.98 6.20
CA HIS A 90 9.73 1.02 7.26
C HIS A 90 8.47 0.30 7.74
N LEU A 91 7.37 1.03 7.98
CA LEU A 91 6.11 0.44 8.46
C LEU A 91 5.46 -0.47 7.41
N VAL A 92 5.51 -0.10 6.14
CA VAL A 92 5.03 -0.93 5.04
C VAL A 92 5.88 -2.19 4.95
N GLY A 93 7.21 -2.06 4.93
CA GLY A 93 8.14 -3.19 4.88
C GLY A 93 7.94 -4.17 6.02
N LYS A 94 7.80 -3.66 7.26
CA LYS A 94 7.49 -4.46 8.46
C LYS A 94 6.27 -5.36 8.26
N HIS A 95 5.23 -4.85 7.60
CA HIS A 95 3.96 -5.56 7.44
C HIS A 95 3.88 -6.38 6.14
N SER A 96 4.67 -6.05 5.12
CA SER A 96 4.70 -6.77 3.84
C SER A 96 5.78 -7.85 3.78
N GLY A 97 6.71 -7.89 4.73
CA GLY A 97 7.83 -8.83 4.74
C GLY A 97 9.04 -8.37 3.92
N HIS A 98 9.13 -7.06 3.63
CA HIS A 98 10.24 -6.44 2.90
C HIS A 98 11.05 -5.53 3.82
N THR A 99 12.28 -5.24 3.44
CA THR A 99 13.07 -4.18 4.07
C THR A 99 12.57 -2.80 3.63
N TRP A 100 12.83 -1.77 4.43
CA TRP A 100 12.44 -0.40 4.07
C TRP A 100 13.10 0.08 2.76
N LYS A 101 14.29 -0.44 2.41
CA LYS A 101 15.00 -0.10 1.18
C LYS A 101 14.34 -0.71 -0.06
N GLU A 102 13.89 -1.96 0.03
CA GLU A 102 13.11 -2.58 -1.06
C GLU A 102 11.79 -1.84 -1.29
N ILE A 103 11.14 -1.38 -0.21
CA ILE A 103 9.95 -0.52 -0.34
C ILE A 103 10.31 0.83 -0.98
N GLU A 104 11.42 1.45 -0.58
CA GLU A 104 11.87 2.70 -1.19
C GLU A 104 12.12 2.54 -2.69
N GLU A 105 12.90 1.53 -3.11
CA GLU A 105 13.20 1.25 -4.51
C GLU A 105 11.92 1.06 -5.34
N GLU A 106 10.94 0.36 -4.78
CA GLU A 106 9.72 -0.01 -5.49
C GLU A 106 8.67 1.13 -5.55
N PHE A 107 8.71 2.06 -4.59
CA PHE A 107 7.71 3.13 -4.43
C PHE A 107 8.31 4.53 -4.43
N ILE A 108 9.53 4.71 -4.94
CA ILE A 108 10.13 6.03 -5.20
C ILE A 108 9.37 6.80 -6.30
N ARG A 109 8.47 6.13 -7.03
CA ARG A 109 7.50 6.69 -7.96
C ARG A 109 6.13 6.06 -7.71
N ASP A 110 5.11 6.66 -8.32
CA ASP A 110 3.77 6.09 -8.35
C ASP A 110 3.78 4.64 -8.85
N ARG A 111 3.23 3.75 -8.04
CA ARG A 111 3.01 2.36 -8.40
C ARG A 111 1.59 1.95 -8.06
N TYR A 112 0.91 1.43 -9.09
CA TYR A 112 -0.42 0.87 -8.99
C TYR A 112 -0.32 -0.65 -9.04
N MET A 113 -1.17 -1.31 -8.27
CA MET A 113 -1.28 -2.76 -8.20
C MET A 113 -2.77 -3.13 -8.19
N ASN A 114 -3.12 -4.17 -8.94
CA ASN A 114 -4.39 -4.85 -8.74
C ASN A 114 -4.37 -5.70 -7.45
N ALA A 115 -5.50 -6.30 -7.10
CA ALA A 115 -5.63 -7.08 -5.86
C ALA A 115 -4.68 -8.29 -5.79
N ILE A 116 -4.42 -8.96 -6.92
CA ILE A 116 -3.53 -10.13 -6.99
C ILE A 116 -2.07 -9.70 -6.79
N GLU A 117 -1.66 -8.63 -7.46
CA GLU A 117 -0.32 -8.05 -7.33
C GLU A 117 -0.07 -7.57 -5.89
N ALA A 118 -1.05 -6.90 -5.28
CA ALA A 118 -0.97 -6.46 -3.90
C ALA A 118 -0.84 -7.65 -2.93
N LYS A 119 -1.54 -8.76 -3.19
CA LYS A 119 -1.38 -10.00 -2.42
C LYS A 119 0.01 -10.59 -2.60
N LYS A 120 0.48 -10.71 -3.84
CA LYS A 120 1.81 -11.23 -4.16
C LYS A 120 2.93 -10.39 -3.53
N PHE A 121 2.74 -9.07 -3.48
CA PHE A 121 3.67 -8.16 -2.84
C PHE A 121 3.61 -8.22 -1.30
N GLY A 122 2.53 -8.74 -0.72
CA GLY A 122 2.36 -8.89 0.72
C GLY A 122 1.64 -7.71 1.41
N LEU A 123 1.02 -6.79 0.65
CA LEU A 123 0.21 -5.69 1.22
C LEU A 123 -1.15 -6.18 1.75
N VAL A 124 -1.65 -7.28 1.17
CA VAL A 124 -2.83 -8.00 1.64
C VAL A 124 -2.53 -9.49 1.70
N ASP A 125 -3.30 -10.23 2.51
CA ASP A 125 -3.17 -11.67 2.66
C ASP A 125 -4.09 -12.44 1.70
N HIS A 126 -5.28 -11.90 1.42
CA HIS A 126 -6.33 -12.58 0.65
C HIS A 126 -7.02 -11.64 -0.34
N VAL A 127 -7.46 -12.21 -1.48
CA VAL A 127 -8.37 -11.57 -2.42
C VAL A 127 -9.71 -12.29 -2.30
N LEU A 128 -10.80 -11.55 -2.10
CA LEU A 128 -12.13 -12.11 -1.88
C LEU A 128 -13.00 -11.91 -3.12
N GLY A 129 -13.42 -12.99 -3.78
CA GLY A 129 -14.32 -12.95 -4.94
C GLY A 129 -13.71 -13.58 -6.19
N ASN A 130 -14.39 -13.43 -7.34
CA ASN A 130 -13.89 -13.93 -8.62
C ASN A 130 -12.73 -13.04 -9.11
N THR A 131 -11.62 -13.66 -9.50
CA THR A 131 -10.44 -12.98 -10.01
C THR A 131 -10.25 -13.11 -11.52
N ASP A 132 -11.10 -13.85 -12.23
CA ASP A 132 -10.90 -14.23 -13.64
C ASP A 132 -10.82 -13.03 -14.59
N ASP A 133 -11.57 -11.97 -14.31
CA ASP A 133 -11.65 -10.74 -15.11
C ASP A 133 -10.75 -9.61 -14.60
N ILE A 134 -9.84 -9.89 -13.67
CA ILE A 134 -8.82 -8.93 -13.27
C ILE A 134 -7.87 -8.67 -14.43
N VAL A 135 -7.74 -7.39 -14.79
CA VAL A 135 -6.80 -6.92 -15.80
C VAL A 135 -5.39 -6.84 -15.23
N VAL A 136 -4.43 -7.37 -15.98
CA VAL A 136 -3.00 -7.35 -15.67
C VAL A 136 -2.27 -6.66 -16.82
N VAL A 137 -1.38 -5.74 -16.49
CA VAL A 137 -0.46 -5.14 -17.48
C VAL A 137 0.90 -5.83 -17.33
N THR A 138 1.33 -6.57 -18.34
CA THR A 138 2.60 -7.29 -18.27
C THR A 138 3.79 -6.33 -18.30
N LYS A 139 4.99 -6.81 -17.97
CA LYS A 139 6.22 -6.01 -18.05
C LYS A 139 6.51 -5.48 -19.45
N GLU A 140 6.00 -6.13 -20.49
CA GLU A 140 6.11 -5.69 -21.89
C GLU A 140 5.00 -4.70 -22.29
N GLY A 141 4.17 -4.25 -21.34
CA GLY A 141 3.08 -3.30 -21.58
C GLY A 141 1.85 -3.90 -22.25
N ARG A 142 1.71 -5.23 -22.29
CA ARG A 142 0.55 -5.91 -22.87
C ARG A 142 -0.57 -6.04 -21.83
N ILE A 143 -1.81 -5.96 -22.30
CA ILE A 143 -2.99 -6.22 -21.49
C ILE A 143 -3.28 -7.72 -21.55
N ALA A 144 -3.46 -8.33 -20.38
CA ALA A 144 -3.88 -9.71 -20.21
C ALA A 144 -4.92 -9.81 -19.09
N PHE A 145 -5.62 -10.93 -19.01
CA PHE A 145 -6.53 -11.24 -17.90
C PHE A 145 -5.91 -12.27 -16.96
N ALA A 146 -6.26 -12.22 -15.68
CA ALA A 146 -5.65 -13.10 -14.68
C ALA A 146 -5.87 -14.59 -14.97
N HIS A 147 -7.00 -15.00 -15.56
CA HIS A 147 -7.25 -16.39 -15.95
C HIS A 147 -6.31 -16.88 -17.08
N GLU A 148 -5.73 -15.96 -17.85
CA GLU A 148 -4.74 -16.27 -18.90
C GLU A 148 -3.32 -16.44 -18.34
N LEU A 149 -3.13 -16.13 -17.05
CA LEU A 149 -1.85 -16.10 -16.34
C LEU A 149 -1.89 -17.00 -15.09
N PRO A 150 -1.77 -18.34 -15.25
CA PRO A 150 -1.93 -19.31 -14.16
C PRO A 150 -0.97 -19.09 -12.97
N GLU A 151 0.20 -18.51 -13.23
CA GLU A 151 1.21 -18.17 -12.22
C GLU A 151 0.76 -17.06 -11.26
N LEU A 152 -0.27 -16.28 -11.62
CA LEU A 152 -0.85 -15.23 -10.79
C LEU A 152 -2.07 -15.71 -9.99
N THR A 153 -2.76 -16.76 -10.45
CA THR A 153 -4.03 -17.23 -9.85
C THR A 153 -3.88 -18.44 -8.94
N ASN A 154 -2.77 -19.17 -8.99
CA ASN A 154 -2.51 -20.40 -8.21
C ASN A 154 -2.42 -20.24 -6.67
N GLY A 155 -2.76 -19.07 -6.12
CA GLY A 155 -2.89 -18.83 -4.68
C GLY A 155 -4.17 -18.13 -4.25
N ALA A 156 -5.15 -17.93 -5.15
CA ALA A 156 -6.36 -17.12 -4.90
C ALA A 156 -7.61 -17.91 -4.49
N ARG A 157 -7.52 -19.23 -4.29
CA ARG A 157 -8.63 -20.06 -3.82
C ARG A 157 -8.72 -20.13 -2.30
#